data_AF-A0A0G1DDC7-F1
#
_entry.id   AF-A0A0G1DDC7-F1
#
_cell.length_a   1.000
_cell.length_b   1.000
_cell.length_c   1.000
_cell.angle_alpha   90.00
_cell.angle_beta   90.00
_cell.angle_gamma   90.00
#
_symmetry.space_group_name_H-M   'P 1'
#
loop_
_entity.id
_entity.type
_entity.pdbx_description
1 polymer ?
#
loop_
_entity_poly.entity_id
_entity_poly.type
_entity_poly.pdbx_seq_one_letter_code
_entity_poly.pdbx_strand_id
1 'polypeptide(L)'
;MSAYNFISKLRNNRGELATVVALIGLGIVTVGIIAGRQLIQTGPRDIPQAQTTDRPNVCVSSTISNKIVTSSNPTTITLNGTPPAGYWISKFRLAFYNLDNLYGPGNPKPIMVNGVALVKDVAVTGSTTTSKAISVAYSEVHKLDSNWGNKYPVNIQVNGYFFLNDGRFSAADPDCVESFSLATATPTSAPNCIDTDGGKNYTKYGETYISGSNSKLVDSCSLQNGVSTLQEGYCTTSGTVASEAHTCTSGCSNGACLGVTPSKTPTKTPTKVPTKTPTPVVNACPAPTNVTTTLSY
;
A
#
# COMPACT_ATOMS: atom_id res chain seq x y z
N MET A 1 -2.10 -55.75 55.76
CA MET A 1 -3.37 -55.79 55.00
C MET A 1 -3.00 -55.64 53.52
N SER A 2 -3.15 -56.70 52.72
CA SER A 2 -2.64 -56.75 51.34
C SER A 2 -3.42 -55.82 50.40
N ALA A 3 -2.73 -55.16 49.45
CA ALA A 3 -3.31 -54.27 48.44
C ALA A 3 -4.50 -54.91 47.70
N TYR A 4 -4.51 -56.24 47.60
CA TYR A 4 -5.60 -57.01 46.99
C TYR A 4 -6.92 -56.92 47.76
N ASN A 5 -6.86 -56.87 49.10
CA ASN A 5 -8.06 -56.74 49.94
C ASN A 5 -8.66 -55.34 49.86
N PHE A 6 -7.84 -54.32 49.60
CA PHE A 6 -8.29 -52.94 49.42
C PHE A 6 -9.03 -52.78 48.09
N ILE A 7 -8.51 -53.36 46.99
CA ILE A 7 -9.11 -53.27 45.65
C ILE A 7 -10.48 -53.96 45.58
N SER A 8 -10.69 -55.07 46.30
CA SER A 8 -11.99 -55.77 46.29
C SER A 8 -13.13 -54.95 46.93
N LYS A 9 -12.83 -54.16 47.98
CA LYS A 9 -13.82 -53.29 48.65
C LYS A 9 -14.25 -52.10 47.78
N LEU A 10 -13.39 -51.64 46.86
CA LEU A 10 -13.69 -50.51 45.98
C LEU A 10 -14.67 -50.85 44.84
N ARG A 11 -14.90 -52.15 44.56
CA ARG A 11 -15.72 -52.59 43.42
C ARG A 11 -17.24 -52.40 43.62
N ASN A 12 -17.71 -52.30 44.86
CA ASN A 12 -19.15 -52.19 45.19
C ASN A 12 -19.65 -50.74 45.38
N ASN A 13 -18.77 -49.75 45.50
CA ASN A 13 -19.14 -48.32 45.67
C ASN A 13 -18.75 -47.49 44.44
N ARG A 14 -19.20 -47.92 43.25
CA ARG A 14 -18.80 -47.33 41.96
C ARG A 14 -19.11 -45.83 41.83
N GLY A 15 -20.10 -45.32 42.57
CA GLY A 15 -20.47 -43.89 42.56
C GLY A 15 -19.50 -42.99 43.33
N GLU A 16 -19.07 -43.39 44.52
CA GLU A 16 -18.16 -42.57 45.35
C GLU A 16 -16.71 -42.63 44.89
N LEU A 17 -16.29 -43.78 44.34
CA LEU A 17 -14.90 -43.98 43.90
C LEU A 17 -14.52 -43.06 42.73
N ALA A 18 -15.43 -42.86 41.78
CA ALA A 18 -15.21 -41.98 40.64
C ALA A 18 -14.93 -40.53 41.09
N THR A 19 -15.67 -40.07 42.11
CA THR A 19 -15.51 -38.72 42.68
C THR A 19 -14.17 -38.56 43.39
N VAL A 20 -13.74 -39.56 44.16
CA VAL A 20 -12.44 -39.51 44.85
C VAL A 20 -11.27 -39.52 43.87
N VAL A 21 -11.32 -40.36 42.82
CA VAL A 21 -10.28 -40.40 41.79
C VAL A 21 -10.22 -39.08 41.01
N ALA A 22 -11.37 -38.49 40.68
CA ALA A 22 -11.43 -37.18 40.01
C ALA A 22 -10.84 -36.06 40.87
N LEU A 23 -11.11 -36.04 42.18
CA LEU A 23 -10.57 -35.04 43.12
C LEU A 23 -9.05 -35.16 43.29
N ILE A 24 -8.52 -36.37 43.39
CA ILE A 24 -7.07 -36.60 43.46
C ILE A 24 -6.40 -36.17 42.15
N GLY A 25 -6.99 -36.52 41.01
CA GLY A 25 -6.49 -36.09 39.70
C GLY A 25 -6.47 -34.56 39.55
N LEU A 26 -7.54 -33.87 39.96
CA LEU A 26 -7.64 -32.42 39.88
C LEU A 26 -6.62 -31.72 40.81
N GLY A 27 -6.37 -32.29 41.99
CA GLY A 27 -5.38 -31.78 42.94
C GLY A 27 -3.95 -31.85 42.41
N ILE A 28 -3.56 -32.96 41.76
CA ILE A 28 -2.21 -33.10 41.18
C ILE A 28 -2.03 -32.10 40.02
N VAL A 29 -3.05 -31.92 39.18
CA VAL A 29 -3.00 -30.97 38.06
C VAL A 29 -2.89 -29.52 38.55
N THR A 30 -3.65 -29.13 39.57
CA THR A 30 -3.57 -27.76 40.12
C THR A 30 -2.23 -27.48 40.79
N VAL A 31 -1.67 -28.43 41.56
CA VAL A 31 -0.33 -28.28 42.16
C VAL A 31 0.74 -28.15 41.07
N GLY A 32 0.66 -28.93 39.99
CA GLY A 32 1.56 -28.82 38.84
C GLY A 32 1.51 -27.44 38.15
N ILE A 33 0.31 -26.87 37.97
CA ILE A 33 0.14 -25.53 37.38
C ILE A 33 0.70 -24.43 38.30
N ILE A 34 0.48 -24.52 39.61
CA ILE A 34 0.96 -23.54 40.59
C ILE A 34 2.50 -23.58 40.68
N ALA A 35 3.08 -24.78 40.78
CA ALA A 35 4.54 -24.96 40.80
C ALA A 35 5.20 -24.51 39.49
N GLY A 36 4.59 -24.81 38.34
CA GLY A 36 5.05 -24.33 37.04
C GLY A 36 5.08 -22.81 36.93
N ARG A 37 4.06 -22.11 37.45
CA ARG A 37 4.03 -20.64 37.46
C ARG A 37 5.10 -20.02 38.37
N GLN A 38 5.42 -20.65 39.49
CA GLN A 38 6.47 -20.20 40.42
C GLN A 38 7.88 -20.35 39.81
N LEU A 39 8.14 -21.44 39.09
CA LEU A 39 9.42 -21.66 38.39
C LEU A 39 9.63 -20.68 37.22
N ILE A 40 8.55 -20.30 36.52
CA ILE A 40 8.58 -19.32 35.42
C ILE A 40 8.93 -17.89 35.91
N GLN A 41 8.74 -17.58 37.21
CA GLN A 41 9.02 -16.26 37.79
C GLN A 41 10.40 -16.14 38.44
N THR A 42 11.04 -17.23 38.81
CA THR A 42 12.27 -17.21 39.65
C THR A 42 13.49 -17.84 38.98
N GLY A 43 13.35 -18.51 37.84
CA GLY A 43 14.49 -19.01 37.07
C GLY A 43 15.22 -17.90 36.30
N PRO A 44 16.55 -17.99 36.12
CA PRO A 44 17.29 -17.14 35.20
C PRO A 44 16.70 -17.33 33.79
N ARG A 45 15.99 -16.31 33.31
CA ARG A 45 15.54 -16.30 31.93
C ARG A 45 16.69 -15.83 31.07
N ASP A 46 17.35 -16.76 30.40
CA ASP A 46 18.06 -16.48 29.15
C ASP A 46 17.00 -16.13 28.10
N ILE A 47 16.41 -14.94 28.23
CA ILE A 47 15.68 -14.33 27.12
C ILE A 47 16.79 -13.96 26.14
N PRO A 48 16.83 -14.51 24.91
CA PRO A 48 17.69 -13.94 23.89
C PRO A 48 17.30 -12.46 23.80
N GLN A 49 18.17 -11.58 24.30
CA GLN A 49 17.99 -10.15 24.10
C GLN A 49 17.77 -9.98 22.60
N ALA A 50 16.67 -9.34 22.22
CA ALA A 50 16.47 -8.93 20.84
C ALA A 50 17.76 -8.20 20.45
N GLN A 51 18.51 -8.75 19.49
CA GLN A 51 19.71 -8.10 18.97
C GLN A 51 19.26 -6.71 18.52
N THR A 52 19.55 -5.70 19.33
CA THR A 52 19.50 -4.32 18.90
C THR A 52 20.61 -4.24 17.89
N THR A 53 20.30 -4.46 16.61
CA THR A 53 21.25 -4.22 15.54
C THR A 53 21.55 -2.74 15.57
N ASP A 54 22.59 -2.38 16.30
CA ASP A 54 23.07 -1.01 16.43
C ASP A 54 23.33 -0.50 15.01
N ARG A 55 22.52 0.48 14.60
CA ARG A 55 22.57 1.02 13.24
C ARG A 55 23.66 2.09 13.25
N PRO A 56 24.78 1.90 12.53
CA PRO A 56 25.88 2.86 12.57
C PRO A 56 25.43 4.21 12.00
N ASN A 57 25.90 5.32 12.58
CA ASN A 57 25.79 6.61 11.91
C ASN A 57 26.78 6.63 10.73
N VAL A 58 26.26 6.80 9.52
CA VAL A 58 27.03 6.83 8.27
C VAL A 58 26.78 8.12 7.50
N CYS A 59 25.63 8.78 7.69
CA CYS A 59 25.30 9.98 6.93
C CYS A 59 26.27 11.12 7.28
N VAL A 60 26.70 11.84 6.25
CA VAL A 60 27.41 13.12 6.41
C VAL A 60 26.58 14.25 5.84
N SER A 61 26.00 14.06 4.65
CA SER A 61 25.13 15.04 4.02
C SER A 61 24.35 14.46 2.85
N SER A 62 23.29 15.16 2.48
CA SER A 62 22.62 15.03 1.19
C SER A 62 22.57 16.39 0.49
N THR A 63 22.46 16.36 -0.84
CA THR A 63 22.11 17.53 -1.66
C THR A 63 21.11 17.14 -2.73
N ILE A 64 20.33 18.11 -3.20
CA ILE A 64 19.37 17.95 -4.29
C ILE A 64 19.59 19.00 -5.39
N SER A 65 19.60 18.56 -6.66
CA SER A 65 19.87 19.46 -7.79
C SER A 65 18.69 20.38 -8.12
N ASN A 66 17.46 19.86 -8.09
CA ASN A 66 16.23 20.58 -8.42
C ASN A 66 15.15 20.29 -7.37
N LYS A 67 14.50 21.33 -6.85
CA LYS A 67 13.37 21.19 -5.90
C LYS A 67 12.01 21.04 -6.57
N ILE A 68 11.93 21.18 -7.89
CA ILE A 68 10.72 20.96 -8.67
C ILE A 68 11.04 19.93 -9.76
N VAL A 69 10.33 18.81 -9.76
CA VAL A 69 10.52 17.71 -10.69
C VAL A 69 9.36 17.66 -11.69
N THR A 70 9.70 17.55 -12.97
CA THR A 70 8.75 17.38 -14.09
C THR A 70 9.16 16.20 -14.96
N SER A 71 8.32 15.80 -15.91
CA SER A 71 8.64 14.74 -16.86
C SER A 71 9.88 15.02 -17.72
N SER A 72 10.22 16.29 -17.95
CA SER A 72 11.40 16.73 -18.72
C SER A 72 12.58 17.17 -17.85
N ASN A 73 12.39 17.35 -16.54
CA ASN A 73 13.42 17.80 -15.62
C ASN A 73 13.49 16.88 -14.38
N PRO A 74 14.26 15.78 -14.44
CA PRO A 74 14.50 14.94 -13.27
C PRO A 74 15.33 15.71 -12.23
N THR A 75 15.33 15.20 -10.99
CA THR A 75 16.25 15.69 -9.94
C THR A 75 17.35 14.67 -9.67
N THR A 76 18.46 15.14 -9.13
CA THR A 76 19.55 14.28 -8.67
C THR A 76 19.75 14.52 -7.19
N ILE A 77 19.72 13.43 -6.42
CA ILE A 77 20.01 13.43 -4.99
C ILE A 77 21.41 12.85 -4.81
N THR A 78 22.30 13.60 -4.18
CA THR A 78 23.65 13.15 -3.89
C THR A 78 23.78 12.86 -2.41
N LEU A 79 24.03 11.60 -2.07
CA LEU A 79 24.29 11.17 -0.69
C LEU A 79 25.79 11.09 -0.44
N ASN A 80 26.23 11.61 0.69
CA ASN A 80 27.60 11.48 1.19
C ASN A 80 27.58 10.80 2.55
N GLY A 81 28.44 9.80 2.74
CA GLY A 81 28.55 9.08 3.99
C GLY A 81 29.94 8.57 4.29
N THR A 82 30.24 8.43 5.58
CA THR A 82 31.50 7.90 6.10
C THR A 82 31.20 6.61 6.87
N PRO A 83 31.51 5.42 6.31
CA PRO A 83 31.29 4.18 7.02
C PRO A 83 32.27 4.04 8.21
N PRO A 84 31.93 3.26 9.25
CA PRO A 84 32.86 2.93 10.33
C PRO A 84 34.14 2.26 9.80
N ALA A 85 35.25 2.42 10.53
CA ALA A 85 36.54 1.83 10.16
C ALA A 85 36.43 0.31 9.92
N GLY A 86 37.02 -0.16 8.81
CA GLY A 86 36.97 -1.57 8.40
C GLY A 86 35.74 -1.97 7.58
N TYR A 87 34.78 -1.06 7.37
CA TYR A 87 33.58 -1.28 6.58
C TYR A 87 33.52 -0.33 5.38
N TRP A 88 32.74 -0.71 4.37
CA TRP A 88 32.48 0.14 3.21
C TRP A 88 31.01 0.10 2.82
N ILE A 89 30.57 1.17 2.14
CA ILE A 89 29.20 1.26 1.63
C ILE A 89 29.07 0.30 0.44
N SER A 90 28.11 -0.61 0.52
CA SER A 90 27.77 -1.57 -0.54
C SER A 90 26.57 -1.10 -1.38
N LYS A 91 25.69 -0.29 -0.79
CA LYS A 91 24.47 0.20 -1.45
C LYS A 91 23.99 1.50 -0.83
N PHE A 92 23.52 2.41 -1.68
CA PHE A 92 22.81 3.62 -1.30
C PHE A 92 21.31 3.38 -1.49
N ARG A 93 20.48 3.88 -0.58
CA ARG A 93 19.02 3.78 -0.65
C ARG A 93 18.39 5.15 -0.47
N LEU A 94 17.44 5.47 -1.34
CA LEU A 94 16.48 6.53 -1.15
C LEU A 94 15.14 5.92 -0.72
N ALA A 95 14.56 6.40 0.38
CA ALA A 95 13.20 6.06 0.79
C ALA A 95 12.31 7.29 0.67
N PHE A 96 11.13 7.14 0.06
CA PHE A 96 10.27 8.26 -0.30
C PHE A 96 9.04 8.34 0.62
N TYR A 97 8.74 9.57 1.07
CA TYR A 97 7.69 9.88 2.03
C TYR A 97 6.78 10.98 1.49
N ASN A 98 5.51 10.90 1.85
CA ASN A 98 4.45 11.77 1.39
C ASN A 98 4.25 12.93 2.39
N LEU A 99 4.72 14.13 2.05
CA LEU A 99 4.52 15.33 2.88
C LEU A 99 3.06 15.81 2.84
N ASP A 100 2.25 15.35 1.89
CA ASP A 100 0.82 15.62 1.82
C ASP A 100 -0.02 14.67 2.71
N ASN A 101 0.61 13.64 3.28
CA ASN A 101 -0.04 12.64 4.13
C ASN A 101 0.83 12.32 5.35
N LEU A 102 0.55 12.98 6.47
CA LEU A 102 1.34 12.88 7.69
C LEU A 102 0.69 11.94 8.73
N TYR A 103 1.49 11.29 9.57
CA TYR A 103 1.02 10.69 10.84
C TYR A 103 0.69 11.78 11.87
N GLY A 104 1.42 12.89 11.80
CA GLY A 104 1.32 14.06 12.67
C GLY A 104 2.30 15.14 12.17
N PRO A 105 2.38 16.29 12.84
CA PRO A 105 3.23 17.40 12.42
C PRO A 105 4.68 16.95 12.17
N GLY A 106 5.20 17.21 10.96
CA GLY A 106 6.58 16.88 10.58
C GLY A 106 6.90 15.38 10.44
N ASN A 107 5.89 14.50 10.48
CA ASN A 107 6.08 13.04 10.37
C ASN A 107 5.35 12.48 9.14
N PRO A 108 5.95 12.58 7.94
CA PRO A 108 5.32 12.10 6.71
C PRO A 108 5.24 10.57 6.67
N LYS A 109 4.15 10.06 6.11
CA LYS A 109 3.99 8.62 5.90
C LYS A 109 4.84 8.15 4.71
N PRO A 110 5.31 6.90 4.70
CA PRO A 110 5.95 6.35 3.51
C PRO A 110 4.95 6.32 2.34
N ILE A 111 5.44 6.65 1.14
CA ILE A 111 4.67 6.44 -0.10
C ILE A 111 4.61 4.95 -0.36
N MET A 112 3.40 4.39 -0.49
CA MET A 112 3.20 2.96 -0.70
C MET A 112 2.68 2.68 -2.10
N VAL A 113 3.39 1.89 -2.90
CA VAL A 113 2.97 1.44 -4.23
C VAL A 113 2.67 -0.05 -4.15
N ASN A 114 1.43 -0.44 -4.40
CA ASN A 114 0.97 -1.83 -4.31
C ASN A 114 1.29 -2.49 -2.95
N GLY A 115 1.16 -1.74 -1.85
CA GLY A 115 1.44 -2.24 -0.50
C GLY A 115 2.92 -2.33 -0.14
N VAL A 116 3.84 -1.85 -0.98
CA VAL A 116 5.29 -1.82 -0.71
C VAL A 116 5.77 -0.36 -0.66
N ALA A 117 6.64 -0.04 0.30
CA ALA A 117 7.23 1.29 0.40
C ALA A 117 8.07 1.61 -0.84
N LEU A 118 7.86 2.80 -1.41
CA LEU A 118 8.64 3.27 -2.54
C LEU A 118 10.07 3.56 -2.08
N VAL A 119 11.02 2.80 -2.64
CA VAL A 119 12.46 2.95 -2.40
C VAL A 119 13.23 2.85 -3.71
N LYS A 120 14.40 3.47 -3.76
CA LYS A 120 15.36 3.34 -4.86
C LYS A 120 16.71 2.94 -4.32
N ASP A 121 17.15 1.75 -4.70
CA ASP A 121 18.42 1.15 -4.30
C ASP A 121 19.46 1.28 -5.43
N VAL A 122 20.67 1.69 -5.08
CA VAL A 122 21.81 1.76 -6.01
C VAL A 122 23.00 1.05 -5.37
N ALA A 123 23.30 -0.14 -5.87
CA ALA A 123 24.49 -0.88 -5.46
C ALA A 123 25.76 -0.20 -6.00
N VAL A 124 26.85 -0.31 -5.25
CA VAL A 124 28.16 0.21 -5.64
C VAL A 124 29.21 -0.88 -5.54
N THR A 125 30.14 -0.88 -6.49
CA THR A 125 31.29 -1.79 -6.53
C THR A 125 32.53 -1.01 -6.12
N GLY A 126 33.15 -1.38 -5.00
CA GLY A 126 34.41 -0.79 -4.53
C GLY A 126 34.35 -0.31 -3.09
N SER A 127 35.40 -0.58 -2.32
CA SER A 127 35.47 -0.30 -0.88
C SER A 127 35.66 1.18 -0.53
N THR A 128 35.89 2.04 -1.52
CA THR A 128 36.20 3.47 -1.32
C THR A 128 35.03 4.41 -1.65
N THR A 129 33.89 3.88 -2.09
CA THR A 129 32.76 4.74 -2.49
C THR A 129 32.06 5.30 -1.25
N THR A 130 32.23 6.60 -1.03
CA THR A 130 31.59 7.36 0.07
C THR A 130 30.49 8.30 -0.40
N SER A 131 30.35 8.49 -1.71
CA SER A 131 29.36 9.41 -2.30
C SER A 131 28.67 8.79 -3.52
N LYS A 132 27.39 9.10 -3.70
CA LYS A 132 26.63 8.69 -4.89
C LYS A 132 25.57 9.70 -5.27
N ALA A 133 25.64 10.17 -6.51
CA ALA A 133 24.57 10.89 -7.18
C ALA A 133 23.54 9.89 -7.77
N ILE A 134 22.28 10.05 -7.39
CA ILE A 134 21.16 9.19 -7.77
C ILE A 134 20.11 10.06 -8.47
N SER A 135 19.92 9.84 -9.76
CA SER A 135 18.86 10.50 -10.52
C SER A 135 17.49 9.94 -10.11
N VAL A 136 16.50 10.80 -9.94
CA VAL A 136 15.10 10.47 -9.67
C VAL A 136 14.24 11.12 -10.73
N ALA A 137 13.62 10.30 -11.57
CA ALA A 137 12.73 10.74 -12.63
C ALA A 137 11.30 10.91 -12.12
N TYR A 138 10.55 11.84 -12.74
CA TYR A 138 9.14 12.09 -12.40
C TYR A 138 8.29 10.81 -12.40
N SER A 139 8.47 9.93 -13.40
CA SER A 139 7.70 8.69 -13.53
C SER A 139 7.96 7.65 -12.43
N GLU A 140 9.07 7.77 -11.69
CA GLU A 140 9.40 6.88 -10.57
C GLU A 140 8.64 7.26 -9.31
N VAL A 141 8.38 8.55 -9.12
CA VAL A 141 7.78 9.11 -7.89
C VAL A 141 6.35 9.59 -8.07
N HIS A 142 5.93 9.90 -9.30
CA HIS A 142 4.54 10.17 -9.65
C HIS A 142 3.74 8.87 -9.74
N LYS A 143 3.49 8.26 -8.57
CA LYS A 143 2.75 7.01 -8.40
C LYS A 143 1.55 7.22 -7.48
N LEU A 144 0.52 6.39 -7.64
CA LEU A 144 -0.61 6.36 -6.71
C LEU A 144 -0.13 5.83 -5.36
N ASP A 145 -0.36 6.61 -4.31
CA ASP A 145 -0.03 6.23 -2.93
C ASP A 145 -1.19 5.46 -2.30
N SER A 146 -1.02 4.14 -2.18
CA SER A 146 -1.98 3.24 -1.53
C SER A 146 -2.18 3.53 -0.03
N ASN A 147 -1.26 4.27 0.60
CA ASN A 147 -1.38 4.74 1.99
C ASN A 147 -2.16 6.07 2.10
N TRP A 148 -2.62 6.62 0.97
CA TRP A 148 -3.32 7.90 0.88
C TRP A 148 -4.55 7.84 -0.03
N GLY A 149 -5.26 6.70 -0.03
CA GLY A 149 -6.46 6.53 -0.84
C GLY A 149 -6.19 6.60 -2.34
N ASN A 150 -5.03 6.12 -2.79
CA ASN A 150 -4.58 6.13 -4.19
C ASN A 150 -4.59 7.54 -4.80
N LYS A 151 -4.01 8.51 -4.10
CA LYS A 151 -3.76 9.86 -4.63
C LYS A 151 -2.30 9.98 -5.06
N TYR A 152 -2.01 10.90 -5.98
CA TYR A 152 -0.65 11.24 -6.35
C TYR A 152 -0.05 12.21 -5.33
N PRO A 153 1.07 11.87 -4.66
CA PRO A 153 1.84 12.82 -3.85
C PRO A 153 2.38 13.95 -4.72
N VAL A 154 2.33 15.17 -4.19
CA VAL A 154 2.90 16.38 -4.81
C VAL A 154 4.15 16.80 -4.05
N ASN A 155 4.10 16.80 -2.72
CA ASN A 155 5.25 17.15 -1.88
C ASN A 155 5.91 15.88 -1.35
N ILE A 156 7.18 15.69 -1.71
CA ILE A 156 7.92 14.46 -1.42
C ILE A 156 9.11 14.80 -0.53
N GLN A 157 9.22 14.05 0.56
CA GLN A 157 10.45 13.97 1.34
C GLN A 157 11.19 12.69 0.94
N VAL A 158 12.51 12.76 0.88
CA VAL A 158 13.37 11.62 0.63
C VAL A 158 14.41 11.51 1.74
N ASN A 159 14.56 10.31 2.29
CA ASN A 159 15.59 10.00 3.28
C ASN A 159 16.66 9.11 2.65
N GLY A 160 17.91 9.51 2.79
CA GLY A 160 19.07 8.73 2.38
C GLY A 160 19.50 7.72 3.44
N TYR A 161 19.82 6.51 3.00
CA TYR A 161 20.38 5.44 3.83
C TYR A 161 21.51 4.71 3.12
N PHE A 162 22.33 4.03 3.92
CA PHE A 162 23.50 3.30 3.46
C PHE A 162 23.44 1.86 3.96
N PHE A 163 23.77 0.91 3.10
CA PHE A 163 24.06 -0.47 3.50
C PHE A 163 25.57 -0.66 3.47
N LEU A 164 26.07 -1.38 4.46
CA LEU A 164 27.46 -1.75 4.55
C LEU A 164 27.69 -3.13 3.92
N ASN A 165 28.95 -3.48 3.72
CA ASN A 165 29.39 -4.75 3.15
C ASN A 165 29.10 -5.97 4.03
N ASP A 166 28.87 -5.76 5.32
CA ASP A 166 28.48 -6.78 6.30
C ASP A 166 26.95 -6.96 6.43
N GLY A 167 26.17 -6.24 5.59
CA GLY A 167 24.71 -6.28 5.60
C GLY A 167 24.04 -5.33 6.58
N ARG A 168 24.79 -4.60 7.43
CA ARG A 168 24.21 -3.59 8.31
C ARG A 168 23.62 -2.42 7.53
N PHE A 169 22.62 -1.79 8.14
CA PHE A 169 21.89 -0.65 7.60
C PHE A 169 22.13 0.57 8.49
N SER A 170 22.52 1.71 7.90
CA SER A 170 22.83 2.94 8.63
C SER A 170 21.65 3.45 9.45
N ALA A 171 21.89 4.24 10.50
CA ALA A 171 20.83 4.98 11.20
C ALA A 171 20.12 5.97 10.27
N ALA A 172 18.92 6.43 10.68
CA ALA A 172 18.30 7.60 10.06
C ALA A 172 19.01 8.86 10.57
N ASP A 173 19.26 9.82 9.69
CA ASP A 173 19.97 11.04 10.03
C ASP A 173 19.32 12.23 9.29
N PRO A 174 18.99 13.34 9.97
CA PRO A 174 18.39 14.52 9.35
C PRO A 174 19.27 15.16 8.27
N ASP A 175 20.60 15.01 8.33
CA ASP A 175 21.51 15.58 7.33
C ASP A 175 21.39 14.88 5.96
N CYS A 176 20.73 13.72 5.92
CA CYS A 176 20.41 12.97 4.70
C CYS A 176 18.93 13.06 4.31
N VAL A 177 18.21 14.08 4.77
CA VAL A 177 16.81 14.33 4.42
C VAL A 177 16.70 15.50 3.45
N GLU A 178 16.04 15.26 2.31
CA GLU A 178 15.76 16.28 1.31
C GLU A 178 14.27 16.32 0.99
N SER A 179 13.83 17.41 0.35
CA SER A 179 12.46 17.53 -0.14
C SER A 179 12.38 18.22 -1.49
N PHE A 180 11.39 17.82 -2.27
CA PHE A 180 11.05 18.42 -3.56
C PHE A 180 9.55 18.28 -3.83
N SER A 181 9.06 19.07 -4.77
CA SER A 181 7.69 19.00 -5.25
C SER A 181 7.64 18.46 -6.67
N LEU A 182 6.61 17.67 -6.96
CA LEU A 182 6.23 17.32 -8.31
C LEU A 182 5.41 18.47 -8.89
N ALA A 183 5.93 19.12 -9.92
CA ALA A 183 5.07 19.92 -10.75
C ALA A 183 4.26 18.94 -11.59
N THR A 184 2.96 18.83 -11.29
CA THR A 184 2.01 18.35 -12.28
C THR A 184 2.30 19.14 -13.53
N ALA A 185 2.51 18.47 -14.66
CA ALA A 185 2.62 19.17 -15.93
C ALA A 185 1.44 20.14 -15.96
N THR A 186 1.71 21.45 -15.88
CA THR A 186 0.66 22.44 -16.07
C THR A 186 0.00 21.99 -17.34
N PRO A 187 -1.30 21.60 -17.34
CA PRO A 187 -1.96 21.22 -18.57
C PRO A 187 -1.66 22.38 -19.49
N THR A 188 -0.86 22.11 -20.52
CA THR A 188 -0.31 23.15 -21.39
C THR A 188 -1.52 23.71 -22.08
N SER A 189 -2.14 24.73 -21.48
CA SER A 189 -3.49 25.25 -21.76
C SER A 189 -4.10 24.43 -22.87
N ALA A 190 -4.62 23.24 -22.52
CA ALA A 190 -5.04 22.32 -23.55
C ALA A 190 -6.00 23.11 -24.44
N PRO A 191 -5.86 23.06 -25.78
CA PRO A 191 -6.81 23.74 -26.66
C PRO A 191 -8.21 23.42 -26.12
N ASN A 192 -8.99 24.44 -25.73
CA ASN A 192 -10.20 24.24 -24.92
C ASN A 192 -11.11 23.24 -25.64
N CYS A 193 -11.01 21.97 -25.28
CA CYS A 193 -11.82 20.93 -25.87
C CYS A 193 -13.20 21.06 -25.24
N ILE A 194 -14.20 21.23 -26.09
CA ILE A 194 -15.59 21.40 -25.71
C ILE A 194 -16.30 20.12 -26.12
N ASP A 195 -17.04 19.55 -25.18
CA ASP A 195 -17.85 18.35 -25.33
C ASP A 195 -19.28 18.67 -24.89
N THR A 196 -20.24 18.67 -25.80
CA THR A 196 -21.57 19.27 -25.52
C THR A 196 -22.49 18.38 -24.68
N ASP A 197 -22.12 17.12 -24.49
CA ASP A 197 -22.87 16.08 -23.78
C ASP A 197 -22.19 15.58 -22.49
N GLY A 198 -20.93 15.98 -22.26
CA GLY A 198 -20.23 15.90 -20.98
C GLY A 198 -19.24 14.74 -20.84
N GLY A 199 -18.59 14.33 -21.93
CA GLY A 199 -17.70 13.18 -21.96
C GLY A 199 -18.35 12.05 -22.74
N LYS A 200 -18.04 10.81 -22.37
CA LYS A 200 -18.65 9.61 -22.99
C LYS A 200 -20.11 9.45 -22.55
N ASN A 201 -21.06 10.00 -23.30
CA ASN A 201 -22.49 9.94 -23.06
C ASN A 201 -23.27 9.39 -24.27
N TYR A 202 -23.24 8.06 -24.40
CA TYR A 202 -23.86 7.34 -25.52
C TYR A 202 -25.38 7.50 -25.68
N THR A 203 -26.08 8.17 -24.75
CA THR A 203 -27.55 8.32 -24.79
C THR A 203 -28.01 9.71 -25.19
N LYS A 204 -27.08 10.62 -25.44
CA LYS A 204 -27.33 12.01 -25.78
C LYS A 204 -26.46 12.35 -26.99
N TYR A 205 -27.02 13.09 -27.93
CA TYR A 205 -26.22 13.62 -29.03
C TYR A 205 -25.18 14.62 -28.51
N GLY A 206 -23.93 14.45 -28.94
CA GLY A 206 -22.79 15.30 -28.65
C GLY A 206 -22.04 15.79 -29.89
N GLU A 207 -21.35 16.91 -29.70
CA GLU A 207 -20.31 17.42 -30.59
C GLU A 207 -19.06 17.68 -29.75
N THR A 208 -17.91 17.24 -30.26
CA THR A 208 -16.61 17.42 -29.60
C THR A 208 -15.67 18.21 -30.51
N TYR A 209 -15.11 19.31 -30.01
CA TYR A 209 -14.24 20.17 -30.81
C TYR A 209 -13.27 20.99 -29.96
N ILE A 210 -12.23 21.52 -30.61
CA ILE A 210 -11.32 22.48 -30.01
C ILE A 210 -11.88 23.90 -30.21
N SER A 211 -11.98 24.70 -29.15
CA SER A 211 -12.36 26.11 -29.24
C SER A 211 -11.45 26.88 -30.20
N GLY A 212 -12.04 27.56 -31.17
CA GLY A 212 -11.32 28.26 -32.25
C GLY A 212 -10.96 27.39 -33.46
N SER A 213 -11.22 26.08 -33.43
CA SER A 213 -11.12 25.20 -34.59
C SER A 213 -12.42 25.20 -35.40
N ASN A 214 -12.31 25.07 -36.72
CA ASN A 214 -13.46 24.83 -37.61
C ASN A 214 -13.84 23.35 -37.72
N SER A 215 -13.02 22.45 -37.16
CA SER A 215 -13.27 21.01 -37.21
C SER A 215 -13.99 20.56 -35.94
N LYS A 216 -15.14 19.90 -36.12
CA LYS A 216 -15.88 19.23 -35.06
C LYS A 216 -16.06 17.76 -35.37
N LEU A 217 -15.96 16.94 -34.33
CA LEU A 217 -16.40 15.57 -34.35
C LEU A 217 -17.85 15.54 -33.87
N VAL A 218 -18.72 14.90 -34.64
CA VAL A 218 -20.15 14.79 -34.33
C VAL A 218 -20.48 13.34 -34.09
N ASP A 219 -21.23 13.07 -33.04
CA ASP A 219 -21.66 11.72 -32.73
C ASP A 219 -22.51 11.17 -33.86
N SER A 220 -22.16 9.98 -34.33
CA SER A 220 -22.78 9.43 -35.52
C SER A 220 -23.08 7.95 -35.39
N CYS A 221 -24.28 7.60 -35.81
CA CYS A 221 -24.73 6.23 -35.87
C CYS A 221 -24.25 5.57 -37.16
N SER A 222 -23.72 4.36 -37.06
CA SER A 222 -23.36 3.50 -38.17
C SER A 222 -23.98 2.13 -37.99
N LEU A 223 -24.25 1.45 -39.11
CA LEU A 223 -24.73 0.08 -39.12
C LEU A 223 -23.65 -0.78 -39.81
N GLN A 224 -22.96 -1.61 -39.05
CA GLN A 224 -21.95 -2.52 -39.58
C GLN A 224 -22.39 -3.96 -39.35
N ASN A 225 -22.55 -4.73 -40.42
CA ASN A 225 -22.97 -6.13 -40.37
C ASN A 225 -24.26 -6.37 -39.54
N GLY A 226 -25.21 -5.43 -39.61
CA GLY A 226 -26.46 -5.49 -38.84
C GLY A 226 -26.34 -5.09 -37.36
N VAL A 227 -25.14 -4.74 -36.89
CA VAL A 227 -24.90 -4.22 -35.55
C VAL A 227 -24.94 -2.69 -35.60
N SER A 228 -25.78 -2.09 -34.76
CA SER A 228 -25.86 -0.64 -34.65
C SER A 228 -24.77 -0.11 -33.71
N THR A 229 -23.90 0.75 -34.22
CA THR A 229 -22.77 1.33 -33.49
C THR A 229 -22.83 2.85 -33.49
N LEU A 230 -22.53 3.47 -32.34
CA LEU A 230 -22.35 4.90 -32.17
C LEU A 230 -20.85 5.21 -32.21
N GLN A 231 -20.44 6.11 -33.10
CA GLN A 231 -19.14 6.76 -33.00
C GLN A 231 -19.30 7.96 -32.06
N GLU A 232 -18.74 7.83 -30.86
CA GLU A 232 -18.78 8.81 -29.78
C GLU A 232 -17.53 9.69 -29.84
N GLY A 233 -17.70 11.00 -29.91
CA GLY A 233 -16.64 11.98 -29.65
C GLY A 233 -16.53 12.29 -28.16
N TYR A 234 -15.31 12.52 -27.66
CA TYR A 234 -15.14 13.02 -26.30
C TYR A 234 -13.83 13.77 -26.10
N CYS A 235 -13.80 14.64 -25.08
CA CYS A 235 -12.57 15.30 -24.66
C CYS A 235 -11.74 14.41 -23.73
N THR A 236 -10.46 14.19 -24.05
CA THR A 236 -9.54 13.44 -23.18
C THR A 236 -9.15 14.26 -21.94
N THR A 237 -8.57 13.60 -20.94
CA THR A 237 -8.00 14.26 -19.76
C THR A 237 -6.85 15.22 -20.08
N SER A 238 -6.20 15.04 -21.24
CA SER A 238 -5.22 15.97 -21.80
C SER A 238 -5.83 17.12 -22.62
N GLY A 239 -7.16 17.20 -22.72
CA GLY A 239 -7.90 18.21 -23.48
C GLY A 239 -7.75 18.11 -25.00
N THR A 240 -7.58 16.90 -25.52
CA THR A 240 -7.61 16.62 -26.97
C THR A 240 -8.93 15.96 -27.35
N VAL A 241 -9.36 16.14 -28.60
CA VAL A 241 -10.52 15.41 -29.16
C VAL A 241 -10.12 13.96 -29.40
N ALA A 242 -10.91 13.02 -28.90
CA ALA A 242 -10.80 11.59 -29.18
C ALA A 242 -12.18 11.03 -29.58
N SER A 243 -12.20 9.78 -30.03
CA SER A 243 -13.44 9.12 -30.40
C SER A 243 -13.40 7.62 -30.13
N GLU A 244 -14.53 7.01 -29.81
CA GLU A 244 -14.67 5.56 -29.71
C GLU A 244 -15.93 5.03 -30.38
N ALA A 245 -15.92 3.76 -30.77
CA ALA A 245 -17.11 3.07 -31.25
C ALA A 245 -17.79 2.31 -30.10
N HIS A 246 -19.08 2.58 -29.87
CA HIS A 246 -19.91 1.91 -28.88
C HIS A 246 -21.05 1.13 -29.55
N THR A 247 -21.36 -0.08 -29.10
CA THR A 247 -22.46 -0.87 -29.67
C THR A 247 -23.79 -0.53 -28.99
N CYS A 248 -24.78 -0.07 -29.75
CA CYS A 248 -26.11 0.25 -29.24
C CYS A 248 -27.06 -0.95 -29.38
N THR A 249 -27.38 -1.61 -28.25
CA THR A 249 -28.22 -2.82 -28.23
C THR A 249 -29.63 -2.60 -28.80
N SER A 250 -30.22 -1.42 -28.61
CA SER A 250 -31.58 -1.11 -29.09
C SER A 250 -31.59 -0.27 -30.37
N GLY A 251 -30.46 -0.20 -31.07
CA GLY A 251 -30.28 0.68 -32.21
C GLY A 251 -29.73 2.05 -31.84
N CYS A 252 -29.27 2.76 -32.85
CA CYS A 252 -28.70 4.10 -32.75
C CYS A 252 -29.48 5.02 -33.69
N SER A 253 -29.85 6.19 -33.21
CA SER A 253 -30.51 7.22 -34.02
C SER A 253 -30.03 8.60 -33.60
N ASN A 254 -29.80 9.48 -34.58
CA ASN A 254 -29.40 10.88 -34.37
C ASN A 254 -28.19 11.06 -33.44
N GLY A 255 -27.14 10.24 -33.63
CA GLY A 255 -25.92 10.34 -32.83
C GLY A 255 -26.10 9.96 -31.36
N ALA A 256 -27.07 9.11 -31.04
CA ALA A 256 -27.25 8.56 -29.71
C ALA A 256 -27.80 7.12 -29.78
N CYS A 257 -27.39 6.28 -28.84
CA CYS A 257 -28.03 4.99 -28.62
C CYS A 257 -29.46 5.18 -28.13
N LEU A 258 -30.37 4.42 -28.71
CA LEU A 258 -31.74 4.34 -28.24
C LEU A 258 -31.73 3.61 -26.90
N GLY A 259 -32.04 4.33 -25.83
CA GLY A 259 -32.35 3.71 -24.55
C GLY A 259 -33.61 2.87 -24.71
N VAL A 260 -33.61 1.64 -24.18
CA VAL A 260 -34.89 1.04 -23.82
C VAL A 260 -35.60 2.04 -22.91
N THR A 261 -36.80 2.47 -23.28
CA THR A 261 -37.68 3.17 -22.35
C THR A 261 -37.67 2.37 -21.05
N PRO A 262 -37.57 3.01 -19.87
CA PRO A 262 -37.69 2.27 -18.62
C PRO A 262 -39.03 1.55 -18.69
N SER A 263 -39.00 0.22 -18.89
CA SER A 263 -40.15 -0.62 -18.60
C SER A 263 -40.53 -0.24 -17.19
N LYS A 264 -41.73 0.34 -17.01
CA LYS A 264 -42.24 0.77 -15.71
C LYS A 264 -41.93 -0.33 -14.71
N THR A 265 -40.96 -0.09 -13.84
CA THR A 265 -40.58 -1.01 -12.78
C THR A 265 -41.85 -1.28 -11.98
N PRO A 266 -42.26 -2.54 -11.76
CA PRO A 266 -43.36 -2.83 -10.86
C PRO A 266 -43.03 -2.21 -9.52
N THR A 267 -43.90 -1.33 -9.04
CA THR A 267 -43.83 -0.70 -7.72
C THR A 267 -43.49 -1.77 -6.68
N LYS A 268 -42.25 -1.77 -6.19
CA LYS A 268 -41.87 -2.62 -5.07
C LYS A 268 -42.67 -2.17 -3.86
N THR A 269 -43.56 -3.04 -3.41
CA THR A 269 -44.24 -2.98 -2.12
C THR A 269 -43.19 -2.70 -1.02
N PRO A 270 -43.46 -1.76 -0.09
CA PRO A 270 -42.49 -1.37 0.93
C PRO A 270 -42.16 -2.56 1.82
N THR A 271 -40.93 -3.06 1.70
CA THR A 271 -40.38 -4.05 2.63
C THR A 271 -39.81 -3.30 3.82
N LYS A 272 -40.26 -3.69 5.02
CA LYS A 272 -39.84 -3.10 6.31
C LYS A 272 -38.32 -3.00 6.42
N VAL A 273 -37.89 -1.85 6.92
CA VAL A 273 -36.51 -1.50 7.30
C VAL A 273 -35.93 -2.57 8.24
N PRO A 274 -34.82 -3.25 7.87
CA PRO A 274 -34.08 -4.07 8.80
C PRO A 274 -33.21 -3.16 9.69
N THR A 275 -33.36 -3.35 10.99
CA THR A 275 -32.55 -2.77 12.06
C THR A 275 -31.06 -3.01 11.81
N LYS A 276 -30.25 -1.95 11.93
CA LYS A 276 -28.79 -1.98 11.74
C LYS A 276 -28.13 -3.01 12.67
N THR A 277 -27.50 -4.00 12.07
CA THR A 277 -26.53 -4.88 12.73
C THR A 277 -25.22 -4.10 12.97
N PRO A 278 -24.64 -4.15 14.18
CA PRO A 278 -23.40 -3.43 14.49
C PRO A 278 -22.21 -3.93 13.68
N THR A 279 -21.42 -2.97 13.18
CA THR A 279 -20.21 -3.18 12.39
C THR A 279 -19.15 -3.97 13.19
N PRO A 280 -18.52 -5.02 12.61
CA PRO A 280 -17.41 -5.69 13.25
C PRO A 280 -16.19 -4.77 13.32
N VAL A 281 -15.57 -4.73 14.49
CA VAL A 281 -14.28 -4.07 14.74
C VAL A 281 -13.22 -4.72 13.83
N VAL A 282 -12.68 -3.96 12.89
CA VAL A 282 -11.56 -4.39 12.04
C VAL A 282 -10.30 -4.48 12.90
N ASN A 283 -9.79 -5.70 13.04
CA ASN A 283 -8.54 -6.01 13.71
C ASN A 283 -7.36 -5.33 13.00
N ALA A 284 -6.50 -4.68 13.78
CA ALA A 284 -5.24 -4.11 13.36
C ALA A 284 -4.29 -5.21 12.83
N CYS A 285 -3.50 -4.85 11.81
CA CYS A 285 -2.51 -5.72 11.19
C CYS A 285 -1.35 -6.02 12.15
N PRO A 286 -0.91 -7.29 12.29
CA PRO A 286 0.28 -7.64 13.07
C PRO A 286 1.57 -7.18 12.39
N ALA A 287 2.53 -6.75 13.21
CA ALA A 287 3.87 -6.35 12.80
C ALA A 287 4.63 -7.50 12.08
N PRO A 288 5.54 -7.19 11.15
CA PRO A 288 6.25 -8.19 10.37
C PRO A 288 7.10 -9.09 11.28
N THR A 289 6.89 -10.40 11.15
CA THR A 289 7.65 -11.44 11.84
C THR A 289 8.95 -11.67 11.07
N ASN A 290 10.09 -11.45 11.74
CA ASN A 290 11.41 -11.77 11.18
C ASN A 290 11.54 -13.29 10.96
N VAL A 291 11.76 -13.68 9.71
CA VAL A 291 12.11 -15.06 9.34
C VAL A 291 13.61 -15.23 9.57
N THR A 292 13.99 -15.96 10.62
CA THR A 292 15.37 -16.35 10.87
C THR A 292 15.68 -17.61 10.06
N THR A 293 16.47 -17.47 9.00
CA THR A 293 17.03 -18.57 8.23
C THR A 293 18.20 -19.16 9.01
N THR A 294 18.07 -20.38 9.53
CA THR A 294 19.19 -21.15 10.08
C THR A 294 19.97 -21.80 8.94
N LEU A 295 21.20 -21.31 8.72
CA LEU A 295 22.22 -22.03 7.96
C LEU A 295 22.90 -23.04 8.90
N SER A 296 22.80 -24.31 8.58
CA SER A 296 23.57 -25.40 9.19
C SER A 296 24.88 -25.54 8.43
N TYR A 297 26.00 -25.45 9.15
CA TYR A 297 27.31 -25.99 8.79
C TYR A 297 27.59 -27.20 9.67
#